data_AF-A0A371Y9N8-F1
#
_entry.id   AF-A0A371Y9N8-F1
#
_cell.length_a   1.000
_cell.length_b   1.000
_cell.length_c   1.000
_cell.angle_alpha   90.00
_cell.angle_beta   90.00
_cell.angle_gamma   90.00
#
_symmetry.space_group_name_H-M   'P 1'
#
loop_
_entity.id
_entity.type
_entity.pdbx_description
1 polymer ?
#
loop_
_entity_poly.entity_id
_entity_poly.type
_entity_poly.pdbx_seq_one_letter_code
_entity_poly.pdbx_strand_id
1 'polypeptide(L)'
;MQPYSHAEHQELMTAVRHDIRLARDRIHEGRELLATYRRGDLGSPGRFNHAERLGRVLDTLDRTGDVPRRVTPSSPHGGIPAWVQALGGSHDLVSRLTLTRTETVAFCLMLIDLTGENYGTIGEWPAAHFRPDGDLGGPALALVDEVKPRRGPSLEFMVTPLEDVPASLADVLHTEDDDKHLFRSALRVYQLLLDLTEFARHHGKETHAFCYPKVRARGGLAWGHGAHRGGIVAWATGHGFRPGKRAGGPESEHGSPGELPDGSATTEQDKGKEKGEKVEDKGLGNVHRLRRAALERGGRPVAHTRETYHNYLRTSRSAVERGRTVMREALEEEVTKARAVQEIPVLTDEFLARAAEAPERAAADVGVDTETLARLISGEQDTVLVGCTDPENSPFTGPGKPCGASFLDDCLRCENARALPRQLPVQIEAHGRLKHLQRDLDPRLWAHLHAESYARLSNLLGHYTPAERAVARNRVTAAERALVDDLINGRMDLR
;
A
#
# COMPACT_ATOMS: atom_id res chain seq x y z
N MET A 1 4.76 -16.18 -1.60
CA MET A 1 4.36 -15.67 -2.93
C MET A 1 4.20 -14.16 -2.81
N GLN A 2 5.00 -13.39 -3.54
CA GLN A 2 4.98 -11.92 -3.48
C GLN A 2 3.80 -11.36 -4.28
N PRO A 3 3.19 -10.23 -3.87
CA PRO A 3 2.20 -9.52 -4.69
C PRO A 3 2.79 -9.14 -6.07
N TYR A 4 1.93 -8.69 -6.98
CA TYR A 4 2.44 -8.02 -8.18
C TYR A 4 3.12 -6.70 -7.81
N SER A 5 4.27 -6.44 -8.42
CA SER A 5 4.86 -5.09 -8.43
C SER A 5 3.94 -4.12 -9.17
N HIS A 6 4.18 -2.81 -9.04
CA HIS A 6 3.37 -1.81 -9.73
C HIS A 6 3.38 -1.99 -11.25
N ALA A 7 4.56 -2.27 -11.84
CA ALA A 7 4.70 -2.48 -13.28
C ALA A 7 3.99 -3.75 -13.76
N GLU A 8 4.21 -4.90 -13.10
CA GLU A 8 3.52 -6.15 -13.47
C GLU A 8 1.99 -6.02 -13.30
N HIS A 9 1.55 -5.31 -12.25
CA HIS A 9 0.13 -5.03 -12.02
C HIS A 9 -0.45 -4.18 -13.14
N GLN A 10 0.26 -3.13 -13.56
CA GLN A 10 -0.16 -2.27 -14.66
C GLN A 10 -0.25 -3.04 -15.98
N GLU A 11 0.73 -3.89 -16.29
CA GLU A 11 0.70 -4.77 -17.47
C GLU A 11 -0.52 -5.71 -17.44
N LEU A 12 -0.74 -6.39 -16.31
CA LEU A 12 -1.88 -7.29 -16.13
C LEU A 12 -3.21 -6.55 -16.28
N MET A 13 -3.37 -5.41 -15.62
CA MET A 13 -4.62 -4.65 -15.68
C MET A 13 -4.84 -4.00 -17.04
N THR A 14 -3.78 -3.73 -17.81
CA THR A 14 -3.91 -3.27 -19.19
C THR A 14 -4.51 -4.35 -20.08
N ALA A 15 -4.00 -5.59 -19.98
CA ALA A 15 -4.56 -6.74 -20.70
C ALA A 15 -6.02 -7.02 -20.28
N VAL A 16 -6.31 -7.03 -18.98
CA VAL A 16 -7.67 -7.25 -18.47
C VAL A 16 -8.67 -6.20 -19.02
N ARG A 17 -8.32 -4.91 -18.97
CA ARG A 17 -9.18 -3.85 -19.50
C ARG A 17 -9.36 -3.97 -21.01
N HIS A 18 -8.30 -4.32 -21.73
CA HIS A 18 -8.35 -4.53 -23.17
C HIS A 18 -9.35 -5.64 -23.55
N ASP A 19 -9.31 -6.78 -22.88
CA ASP A 19 -10.23 -7.89 -23.16
C ASP A 19 -11.68 -7.53 -22.83
N ILE A 20 -11.91 -6.81 -21.73
CA ILE A 20 -13.27 -6.36 -21.37
C ILE A 20 -13.82 -5.43 -22.46
N ARG A 21 -13.01 -4.50 -22.98
CA ARG A 21 -13.41 -3.62 -24.10
C ARG A 21 -13.74 -4.43 -25.34
N LEU A 22 -12.82 -5.31 -25.77
CA LEU A 22 -13.03 -6.13 -26.97
C LEU A 22 -14.28 -7.00 -26.85
N ALA A 23 -14.55 -7.58 -25.68
CA ALA A 23 -15.74 -8.37 -25.45
C ALA A 23 -17.02 -7.51 -25.47
N ARG A 24 -17.00 -6.36 -24.78
CA ARG A 24 -18.09 -5.40 -24.76
C ARG A 24 -18.45 -4.94 -26.18
N ASP A 25 -17.47 -4.41 -26.90
CA ASP A 25 -17.66 -3.80 -28.21
C ASP A 25 -18.18 -4.85 -29.21
N ARG A 26 -17.56 -6.05 -29.23
CA ARG A 26 -18.02 -7.17 -30.07
C ARG A 26 -19.48 -7.57 -29.78
N ILE A 27 -19.88 -7.60 -28.51
CA ILE A 27 -21.24 -8.01 -28.14
C ILE A 27 -22.26 -6.92 -28.49
N HIS A 28 -21.92 -5.65 -28.26
CA HIS A 28 -22.78 -4.55 -28.67
C HIS A 28 -22.94 -4.47 -30.19
N GLU A 29 -21.85 -4.63 -30.96
CA GLU A 29 -21.91 -4.73 -32.42
C GLU A 29 -22.79 -5.90 -32.88
N GLY A 30 -22.67 -7.06 -32.22
CA GLY A 30 -23.51 -8.23 -32.50
C GLY A 30 -25.00 -7.98 -32.23
N ARG A 31 -25.31 -7.31 -31.12
CA ARG A 31 -26.68 -6.91 -30.75
C ARG A 31 -27.24 -5.85 -31.70
N GLU A 32 -26.45 -4.88 -32.12
CA GLU A 32 -26.83 -3.86 -33.08
C GLU A 32 -27.12 -4.48 -34.46
N LEU A 33 -26.26 -5.40 -34.92
CA LEU A 33 -26.48 -6.13 -36.16
C LEU A 33 -27.78 -6.95 -36.10
N LEU A 34 -28.05 -7.63 -34.98
CA LEU A 34 -29.29 -8.37 -34.77
C LEU A 34 -30.52 -7.43 -34.79
N ALA A 35 -30.44 -6.29 -34.13
CA ALA A 35 -31.51 -5.29 -34.15
C ALA A 35 -31.77 -4.77 -35.58
N THR A 36 -30.70 -4.48 -36.32
CA THR A 36 -30.75 -4.03 -37.71
C THR A 36 -31.34 -5.08 -38.65
N TYR A 37 -30.99 -6.36 -38.44
CA TYR A 37 -31.63 -7.48 -39.14
C TYR A 37 -33.13 -7.54 -38.87
N ARG A 38 -33.55 -7.41 -37.61
CA ARG A 38 -34.97 -7.46 -37.20
C ARG A 38 -35.80 -6.30 -37.74
N ARG A 39 -35.19 -5.13 -37.97
CA ARG A 39 -35.84 -3.99 -38.64
C ARG A 39 -35.98 -4.17 -40.16
N GLY A 40 -35.19 -5.08 -40.76
CA GLY A 40 -35.16 -5.31 -42.21
C GLY A 40 -34.18 -4.41 -42.96
N ASP A 41 -33.28 -3.71 -42.25
CA ASP A 41 -32.39 -2.70 -42.83
C ASP A 41 -31.11 -3.29 -43.47
N LEU A 42 -30.95 -4.62 -43.47
CA LEU A 42 -29.75 -5.29 -44.02
C LEU A 42 -29.85 -5.63 -45.51
N GLY A 43 -30.87 -5.12 -46.20
CA GLY A 43 -31.10 -5.38 -47.62
C GLY A 43 -31.67 -6.78 -47.89
N SER A 44 -31.76 -7.13 -49.18
CA SER A 44 -32.42 -8.38 -49.60
C SER A 44 -31.65 -9.64 -49.17
N PRO A 45 -32.34 -10.71 -48.74
CA PRO A 45 -31.72 -12.00 -48.47
C PRO A 45 -30.95 -12.54 -49.67
N GLY A 46 -29.73 -13.02 -49.44
CA GLY A 46 -28.91 -13.51 -50.55
C GLY A 46 -27.59 -14.12 -50.14
N ARG A 47 -27.04 -14.99 -51.00
CA ARG A 47 -25.78 -15.69 -50.77
C ARG A 47 -24.59 -14.74 -50.50
N PHE A 48 -24.59 -13.61 -51.20
CA PHE A 48 -23.53 -12.59 -51.17
C PHE A 48 -23.76 -11.51 -50.10
N ASN A 49 -24.93 -11.49 -49.45
CA ASN A 49 -25.22 -10.55 -48.38
C ASN A 49 -24.73 -11.12 -47.05
N HIS A 50 -23.49 -10.81 -46.69
CA HIS A 50 -22.89 -11.34 -45.46
C HIS A 50 -23.63 -10.86 -44.20
N ALA A 51 -24.00 -9.57 -44.14
CA ALA A 51 -24.67 -8.98 -42.99
C ALA A 51 -26.05 -9.61 -42.74
N GLU A 52 -26.87 -9.78 -43.79
CA GLU A 52 -28.17 -10.46 -43.65
C GLU A 52 -28.01 -11.91 -43.18
N ARG A 53 -27.05 -12.65 -43.75
CA ARG A 53 -26.78 -14.04 -43.36
C ARG A 53 -26.34 -14.15 -41.91
N LEU A 54 -25.48 -13.23 -41.46
CA LEU A 54 -25.03 -13.18 -40.08
C LEU A 54 -26.19 -12.81 -39.15
N GLY A 55 -26.96 -11.78 -39.47
CA GLY A 55 -28.16 -11.37 -38.73
C GLY A 55 -29.19 -12.49 -38.59
N ARG A 56 -29.43 -13.27 -39.66
CA ARG A 56 -30.30 -14.46 -39.63
C ARG A 56 -29.81 -15.52 -38.65
N VAL A 57 -28.50 -15.77 -38.60
CA VAL A 57 -27.92 -16.74 -37.65
C VAL A 57 -28.03 -16.22 -36.22
N LEU A 58 -27.73 -14.94 -35.99
CA LEU A 58 -27.87 -14.31 -34.68
C LEU A 58 -29.32 -14.31 -34.21
N ASP A 59 -30.31 -14.11 -35.10
CA ASP A 59 -31.73 -14.18 -34.74
C ASP A 59 -32.16 -15.61 -34.38
N THR A 60 -31.63 -16.61 -35.08
CA THR A 60 -31.86 -18.02 -34.72
C THR A 60 -31.24 -18.34 -33.35
N LEU A 61 -30.01 -17.88 -33.14
CA LEU A 61 -29.29 -18.07 -31.90
C LEU A 61 -29.99 -17.37 -30.72
N ASP A 62 -30.43 -16.13 -30.91
CA ASP A 62 -31.16 -15.35 -29.91
C ASP A 62 -32.45 -16.05 -29.46
N ARG A 63 -33.19 -16.63 -30.41
CA ARG A 63 -34.46 -17.32 -30.14
C ARG A 63 -34.32 -18.71 -29.54
N THR A 64 -33.29 -19.45 -29.94
CA THR A 64 -33.20 -20.90 -29.66
C THR A 64 -32.07 -21.27 -28.71
N GLY A 65 -31.11 -20.38 -28.50
CA GLY A 65 -29.90 -20.65 -27.72
C GLY A 65 -28.91 -21.56 -28.46
N ASP A 66 -29.10 -21.84 -29.76
CA ASP A 66 -28.15 -22.56 -30.60
C ASP A 66 -28.08 -21.98 -32.02
N VAL A 67 -26.96 -22.20 -32.70
CA VAL A 67 -26.84 -21.83 -34.11
C VAL A 67 -27.66 -22.80 -34.97
N PRO A 68 -28.06 -22.42 -36.21
CA PRO A 68 -28.76 -23.34 -37.10
C PRO A 68 -28.01 -24.67 -37.26
N ARG A 69 -28.72 -25.80 -37.06
CA ARG A 69 -28.16 -27.15 -37.20
C ARG A 69 -28.84 -27.91 -38.33
N ARG A 70 -28.05 -28.72 -39.04
CA ARG A 70 -28.54 -29.69 -40.01
C ARG A 70 -28.68 -31.05 -39.34
N VAL A 71 -29.92 -31.42 -39.00
CA VAL A 71 -30.25 -32.75 -38.47
C VAL A 71 -30.34 -33.74 -39.63
N THR A 72 -29.72 -34.91 -39.48
CA THR A 72 -29.85 -36.05 -40.39
C THR A 72 -30.19 -37.31 -39.60
N PRO A 73 -30.75 -38.37 -40.21
CA PRO A 73 -30.98 -39.64 -39.51
C PRO A 73 -29.69 -40.21 -38.88
N SER A 74 -28.54 -39.96 -39.51
CA SER A 74 -27.20 -40.33 -39.03
C SER A 74 -26.58 -39.35 -38.03
N SER A 75 -27.14 -38.16 -37.87
CA SER A 75 -26.69 -37.14 -36.91
C SER A 75 -27.91 -36.47 -36.25
N PRO A 76 -28.53 -37.15 -35.29
CA PRO A 76 -29.77 -36.67 -34.65
C PRO A 76 -29.56 -35.38 -33.86
N HIS A 77 -28.33 -35.09 -33.45
CA HIS A 77 -27.95 -33.89 -32.69
C HIS A 77 -27.55 -32.71 -33.60
N GLY A 78 -27.50 -32.95 -34.92
CA GLY A 78 -27.32 -31.96 -35.96
C GLY A 78 -25.91 -31.35 -36.07
N GLY A 79 -25.35 -31.41 -37.28
CA GLY A 79 -24.08 -30.75 -37.61
C GLY A 79 -24.27 -29.27 -37.94
N ILE A 80 -23.22 -28.46 -37.78
CA ILE A 80 -23.23 -27.06 -38.22
C ILE A 80 -23.19 -27.06 -39.77
N PRO A 81 -24.18 -26.45 -40.46
CA PRO A 81 -24.16 -26.36 -41.92
C PRO A 81 -22.91 -25.64 -42.43
N ALA A 82 -22.39 -26.04 -43.60
CA ALA A 82 -21.19 -25.44 -44.19
C ALA A 82 -21.29 -23.91 -44.37
N TRP A 83 -22.49 -23.39 -44.64
CA TRP A 83 -22.69 -21.95 -44.79
C TRP A 83 -22.64 -21.20 -43.45
N VAL A 84 -22.98 -21.84 -42.32
CA VAL A 84 -22.82 -21.30 -40.95
C VAL A 84 -21.36 -21.40 -40.53
N GLN A 85 -20.69 -22.51 -40.89
CA GLN A 85 -19.25 -22.67 -40.68
C GLN A 85 -18.46 -21.57 -41.41
N ALA A 86 -18.85 -21.24 -42.64
CA ALA A 86 -18.25 -20.17 -43.43
C ALA A 86 -18.48 -18.75 -42.88
N LEU A 87 -19.38 -18.58 -41.90
CA LEU A 87 -19.61 -17.30 -41.21
C LEU A 87 -18.80 -17.17 -39.91
N GLY A 88 -18.00 -18.19 -39.53
CA GLY A 88 -17.19 -18.18 -38.31
C GLY A 88 -17.40 -19.40 -37.41
N GLY A 89 -18.44 -20.20 -37.67
CA GLY A 89 -18.78 -21.38 -36.86
C GLY A 89 -19.33 -21.01 -35.47
N SER A 90 -19.72 -22.02 -34.68
CA SER A 90 -20.51 -21.78 -33.45
C SER A 90 -19.79 -20.93 -32.42
N HIS A 91 -18.48 -21.07 -32.25
CA HIS A 91 -17.76 -20.32 -31.21
C HIS A 91 -17.76 -18.82 -31.48
N ASP A 92 -17.43 -18.41 -32.72
CA ASP A 92 -17.43 -16.98 -33.12
C ASP A 92 -18.85 -16.40 -33.12
N LEU A 93 -19.82 -17.16 -33.63
CA LEU A 93 -21.19 -16.67 -33.74
C LEU A 93 -21.85 -16.48 -32.37
N VAL A 94 -21.53 -17.34 -31.40
CA VAL A 94 -22.09 -17.24 -30.05
C VAL A 94 -21.42 -16.14 -29.24
N SER A 95 -20.11 -15.93 -29.41
CA SER A 95 -19.40 -14.87 -28.70
C SER A 95 -19.86 -13.46 -29.07
N ARG A 96 -20.58 -13.31 -30.20
CA ARG A 96 -21.22 -12.04 -30.61
C ARG A 96 -22.43 -11.63 -29.77
N LEU A 97 -23.01 -12.53 -28.97
CA LEU A 97 -24.17 -12.21 -28.11
C LEU A 97 -23.88 -12.38 -26.62
N THR A 98 -22.74 -12.97 -26.25
CA THR A 98 -22.37 -13.20 -24.84
C THR A 98 -20.87 -13.34 -24.66
N LEU A 99 -20.41 -13.19 -23.40
CA LEU A 99 -19.03 -13.47 -23.02
C LEU A 99 -18.62 -14.92 -23.27
N THR A 100 -17.37 -15.12 -23.66
CA THR A 100 -16.71 -16.42 -23.65
C THR A 100 -16.22 -16.79 -22.25
N ARG A 101 -15.93 -18.08 -22.03
CA ARG A 101 -15.33 -18.54 -20.76
C ARG A 101 -14.03 -17.82 -20.43
N THR A 102 -13.23 -17.45 -21.42
CA THR A 102 -11.95 -16.75 -21.19
C THR A 102 -12.19 -15.29 -20.83
N GLU A 103 -13.17 -14.63 -21.42
CA GLU A 103 -13.51 -13.23 -21.11
C GLU A 103 -14.14 -13.08 -19.72
N THR A 104 -14.91 -14.07 -19.26
CA THR A 104 -15.42 -14.07 -17.87
C THR A 104 -14.28 -14.03 -16.83
N VAL A 105 -13.08 -14.52 -17.18
CA VAL A 105 -11.90 -14.42 -16.32
C VAL A 105 -11.40 -12.97 -16.23
N ALA A 106 -11.39 -12.22 -17.33
CA ALA A 106 -11.00 -10.81 -17.30
C ALA A 106 -11.90 -10.01 -16.34
N PHE A 107 -13.21 -10.23 -16.39
CA PHE A 107 -14.15 -9.65 -15.41
C PHE A 107 -13.86 -10.09 -13.97
N CYS A 108 -13.62 -11.39 -13.73
CA CYS A 108 -13.22 -11.86 -12.41
C CYS A 108 -11.93 -11.17 -11.90
N LEU A 109 -10.91 -11.05 -12.74
CA LEU A 109 -9.63 -10.41 -12.38
C LEU A 109 -9.82 -8.92 -12.08
N MET A 110 -10.62 -8.21 -12.89
CA MET A 110 -10.98 -6.82 -12.63
C MET A 110 -11.68 -6.65 -11.28
N LEU A 111 -12.67 -7.51 -10.99
CA LEU A 111 -13.40 -7.44 -9.73
C LEU A 111 -12.52 -7.80 -8.52
N ILE A 112 -11.55 -8.72 -8.66
CA ILE A 112 -10.54 -8.96 -7.61
C ILE A 112 -9.71 -7.71 -7.36
N ASP A 113 -9.31 -7.02 -8.42
CA ASP A 113 -8.47 -5.83 -8.33
C ASP A 113 -9.17 -4.68 -7.59
N LEU A 114 -10.47 -4.53 -7.85
CA LEU A 114 -11.31 -3.47 -7.29
C LEU A 114 -11.79 -3.80 -5.87
N THR A 115 -12.09 -5.06 -5.57
CA THR A 115 -12.72 -5.44 -4.28
C THR A 115 -11.77 -6.11 -3.30
N GLY A 116 -10.72 -6.79 -3.77
CA GLY A 116 -9.87 -7.66 -2.93
C GLY A 116 -10.54 -9.00 -2.55
N GLU A 117 -11.69 -9.32 -3.13
CA GLU A 117 -12.39 -10.58 -2.89
C GLU A 117 -11.68 -11.79 -3.50
N ASN A 118 -12.11 -12.99 -3.09
CA ASN A 118 -11.54 -14.24 -3.60
C ASN A 118 -12.08 -14.56 -4.99
N TYR A 119 -11.23 -15.03 -5.90
CA TYR A 119 -11.65 -15.47 -7.24
C TYR A 119 -12.79 -16.50 -7.24
N GLY A 120 -12.66 -17.56 -6.44
CA GLY A 120 -13.70 -18.59 -6.35
C GLY A 120 -14.96 -18.11 -5.64
N THR A 121 -14.94 -16.94 -4.99
CA THR A 121 -16.14 -16.31 -4.43
C THR A 121 -16.79 -15.42 -5.47
N ILE A 122 -16.01 -14.52 -6.09
CA ILE A 122 -16.48 -13.66 -7.18
C ILE A 122 -17.12 -14.48 -8.28
N GLY A 123 -16.48 -15.57 -8.68
CA GLY A 123 -17.01 -16.46 -9.70
C GLY A 123 -18.40 -17.00 -9.46
N GLU A 124 -18.77 -17.20 -8.19
CA GLU A 124 -20.06 -17.73 -7.78
C GLU A 124 -21.05 -16.61 -7.43
N TRP A 125 -20.71 -15.34 -7.68
CA TRP A 125 -21.63 -14.24 -7.42
C TRP A 125 -22.95 -14.40 -8.20
N PRO A 126 -24.09 -14.16 -7.54
CA PRO A 126 -25.38 -14.13 -8.21
C PRO A 126 -25.48 -12.91 -9.12
N ALA A 127 -26.40 -12.96 -10.09
CA ALA A 127 -26.87 -11.82 -10.85
C ALA A 127 -27.91 -10.99 -10.05
N ALA A 128 -28.62 -11.66 -9.15
CA ALA A 128 -29.49 -11.00 -8.18
C ALA A 128 -28.64 -10.22 -7.19
N HIS A 129 -29.01 -8.96 -6.96
CA HIS A 129 -28.34 -8.06 -6.04
C HIS A 129 -29.38 -7.09 -5.46
N PHE A 130 -29.09 -6.56 -4.27
CA PHE A 130 -29.93 -5.54 -3.66
C PHE A 130 -29.34 -4.16 -3.90
N ARG A 131 -30.20 -3.23 -4.33
CA ARG A 131 -29.84 -1.83 -4.55
C ARG A 131 -30.58 -0.95 -3.54
N PRO A 132 -29.89 -0.39 -2.54
CA PRO A 132 -30.53 0.45 -1.53
C PRO A 132 -31.21 1.71 -2.12
N ASP A 133 -30.71 2.18 -3.25
CA ASP A 133 -31.24 3.32 -3.98
C ASP A 133 -32.43 3.00 -4.89
N GLY A 134 -32.79 1.71 -5.05
CA GLY A 134 -33.89 1.29 -5.90
C GLY A 134 -33.76 1.72 -7.37
N ASP A 135 -32.52 1.87 -7.87
CA ASP A 135 -32.21 2.43 -9.21
C ASP A 135 -32.66 3.89 -9.43
N LEU A 136 -32.98 4.63 -8.37
CA LEU A 136 -33.46 6.03 -8.43
C LEU A 136 -32.35 7.08 -8.29
N GLY A 137 -31.07 6.69 -8.41
CA GLY A 137 -29.93 7.61 -8.39
C GLY A 137 -29.42 7.99 -6.99
N GLY A 138 -29.75 7.20 -5.97
CA GLY A 138 -29.09 7.25 -4.66
C GLY A 138 -27.64 6.74 -4.72
N PRO A 139 -26.96 6.50 -3.57
CA PRO A 139 -25.56 6.09 -3.60
C PRO A 139 -25.41 4.87 -4.50
N ALA A 140 -24.60 4.99 -5.54
CA ALA A 140 -24.43 3.99 -6.57
C ALA A 140 -23.70 2.78 -5.95
N LEU A 141 -24.51 1.86 -5.43
CA LEU A 141 -24.10 0.72 -4.62
C LEU A 141 -24.98 -0.49 -4.96
N ALA A 142 -24.34 -1.64 -5.15
CA ALA A 142 -25.01 -2.94 -5.17
C ALA A 142 -24.52 -3.81 -4.02
N LEU A 143 -25.44 -4.42 -3.27
CA LEU A 143 -25.15 -5.43 -2.27
C LEU A 143 -25.31 -6.81 -2.92
N VAL A 144 -24.20 -7.54 -3.02
CA VAL A 144 -24.16 -8.88 -3.63
C VAL A 144 -23.98 -9.92 -2.53
N ASP A 145 -24.87 -10.91 -2.51
CA ASP A 145 -24.79 -12.02 -1.57
C ASP A 145 -23.67 -12.98 -1.99
N GLU A 146 -22.87 -13.39 -1.00
CA GLU A 146 -21.78 -14.33 -1.17
C GLU A 146 -21.92 -15.49 -0.20
N VAL A 147 -21.56 -16.69 -0.68
CA VAL A 147 -21.52 -17.90 0.14
C VAL A 147 -20.09 -18.42 0.23
N LYS A 148 -19.62 -18.65 1.46
CA LYS A 148 -18.30 -19.21 1.79
C LYS A 148 -18.49 -20.41 2.73
N PRO A 149 -18.89 -21.60 2.22
CA PRO A 149 -19.28 -22.75 3.03
C PRO A 149 -18.21 -23.19 4.04
N ARG A 150 -16.94 -23.02 3.68
CA ARG A 150 -15.77 -23.30 4.53
C ARG A 150 -15.69 -22.50 5.85
N ARG A 151 -16.56 -21.50 6.05
CA ARG A 151 -16.66 -20.72 7.30
C ARG A 151 -17.62 -21.32 8.32
N GLY A 152 -18.37 -22.36 7.93
CA GLY A 152 -19.38 -23.02 8.75
C GLY A 152 -20.76 -22.36 8.63
N PRO A 153 -21.82 -23.05 9.08
CA PRO A 153 -23.21 -22.71 8.74
C PRO A 153 -23.70 -21.33 9.20
N SER A 154 -23.14 -20.79 10.28
CA SER A 154 -23.54 -19.48 10.82
C SER A 154 -22.80 -18.29 10.19
N LEU A 155 -21.71 -18.54 9.45
CA LEU A 155 -20.81 -17.52 8.91
C LEU A 155 -20.53 -17.69 7.42
N GLU A 156 -21.25 -18.60 6.75
CA GLU A 156 -21.06 -18.85 5.32
C GLU A 156 -21.66 -17.74 4.46
N PHE A 157 -22.77 -17.13 4.88
CA PHE A 157 -23.41 -16.03 4.17
C PHE A 157 -22.74 -14.71 4.51
N MET A 158 -22.40 -13.94 3.49
CA MET A 158 -21.86 -12.59 3.61
C MET A 158 -22.44 -11.71 2.53
N VAL A 159 -22.34 -10.40 2.72
CA VAL A 159 -22.73 -9.40 1.73
C VAL A 159 -21.49 -8.60 1.36
N THR A 160 -21.23 -8.48 0.07
CA THR A 160 -20.17 -7.63 -0.46
C THR A 160 -20.77 -6.38 -1.10
N PRO A 161 -20.42 -5.18 -0.62
CA PRO A 161 -20.81 -3.94 -1.27
C PRO A 161 -19.95 -3.68 -2.51
N LEU A 162 -20.60 -3.47 -3.65
CA LEU A 162 -20.00 -3.02 -4.91
C LEU A 162 -20.35 -1.55 -5.10
N GLU A 163 -19.39 -0.68 -4.80
CA GLU A 163 -19.55 0.76 -4.83
C GLU A 163 -19.08 1.33 -6.18
N ASP A 164 -19.74 2.41 -6.61
CA ASP A 164 -19.19 3.33 -7.60
C ASP A 164 -18.15 4.25 -6.96
N VAL A 165 -17.36 4.94 -7.80
CA VAL A 165 -16.46 6.00 -7.32
C VAL A 165 -17.29 7.10 -6.63
N PRO A 166 -16.75 7.75 -5.58
CA PRO A 166 -17.41 8.87 -4.93
C PRO A 166 -17.82 9.96 -5.93
N ALA A 167 -18.94 10.64 -5.69
CA ALA A 167 -19.45 11.68 -6.59
C ALA A 167 -18.39 12.76 -6.92
N SER A 168 -17.56 13.14 -5.94
CA SER A 168 -16.46 14.10 -6.13
C SER A 168 -15.39 13.64 -7.13
N LEU A 169 -15.25 12.33 -7.33
CA LEU A 169 -14.34 11.71 -8.29
C LEU A 169 -15.05 11.35 -9.61
N ALA A 170 -16.37 11.18 -9.59
CA ALA A 170 -17.15 10.85 -10.80
C ALA A 170 -16.96 11.95 -11.87
N ASP A 171 -17.13 13.22 -11.50
CA ASP A 171 -16.98 14.35 -12.42
C ASP A 171 -15.56 14.46 -13.02
N VAL A 172 -14.53 14.07 -12.26
CA VAL A 172 -13.13 14.06 -12.72
C VAL A 172 -12.86 12.89 -13.66
N LEU A 173 -13.61 11.79 -13.52
CA LEU A 173 -13.47 10.58 -14.31
C LEU A 173 -14.38 10.56 -15.54
N HIS A 174 -15.40 11.41 -15.57
CA HIS A 174 -16.18 11.73 -16.76
C HIS A 174 -15.29 12.46 -17.76
N THR A 175 -14.66 11.69 -18.64
CA THR A 175 -14.00 12.19 -19.86
C THR A 175 -14.84 11.81 -21.08
N GLU A 176 -14.52 12.29 -22.28
CA GLU A 176 -15.12 11.79 -23.52
C GLU A 176 -15.00 10.25 -23.67
N ASP A 177 -14.05 9.64 -22.93
CA ASP A 177 -13.85 8.20 -22.78
C ASP A 177 -14.41 7.69 -21.43
N ASP A 178 -15.61 7.09 -21.46
CA ASP A 178 -16.35 6.54 -20.31
C ASP A 178 -15.63 5.33 -19.65
N ASP A 179 -14.61 4.79 -20.30
CA ASP A 179 -13.87 3.61 -19.83
C ASP A 179 -13.10 3.87 -18.52
N LYS A 180 -12.66 5.10 -18.29
CA LYS A 180 -11.90 5.44 -17.07
C LYS A 180 -12.78 5.29 -15.82
N HIS A 181 -14.05 5.69 -15.92
CA HIS A 181 -15.01 5.53 -14.83
C HIS A 181 -15.38 4.06 -14.67
N LEU A 182 -15.70 3.37 -15.77
CA LEU A 182 -16.00 1.94 -15.78
C LEU A 182 -14.96 1.12 -15.00
N PHE A 183 -13.67 1.25 -15.33
CA PHE A 183 -12.62 0.41 -14.73
C PHE A 183 -12.12 0.84 -13.36
N ARG A 184 -12.76 1.84 -12.74
CA ARG A 184 -12.51 2.25 -11.35
C ARG A 184 -13.69 1.96 -10.43
N SER A 185 -14.79 1.45 -10.98
CA SER A 185 -16.06 1.24 -10.31
C SER A 185 -16.41 -0.23 -10.29
N ALA A 186 -16.41 -0.83 -9.08
CA ALA A 186 -16.78 -2.24 -8.93
C ALA A 186 -18.24 -2.46 -9.37
N LEU A 187 -19.11 -1.50 -9.06
CA LEU A 187 -20.49 -1.50 -9.48
C LEU A 187 -20.63 -1.54 -11.01
N ARG A 188 -19.97 -0.61 -11.73
CA ARG A 188 -20.13 -0.52 -13.20
C ARG A 188 -19.56 -1.72 -13.92
N VAL A 189 -18.43 -2.27 -13.46
CA VAL A 189 -17.88 -3.52 -14.00
C VAL A 189 -18.85 -4.68 -13.78
N TYR A 190 -19.47 -4.76 -12.60
CA TYR A 190 -20.47 -5.79 -12.31
C TYR A 190 -21.74 -5.61 -13.15
N GLN A 191 -22.26 -4.39 -13.30
CA GLN A 191 -23.41 -4.12 -14.17
C GLN A 191 -23.12 -4.47 -15.64
N LEU A 192 -21.93 -4.12 -16.14
CA LEU A 192 -21.50 -4.50 -17.48
C LEU A 192 -21.41 -6.03 -17.63
N LEU A 193 -20.87 -6.73 -16.62
CA LEU A 193 -20.89 -8.20 -16.61
C LEU A 193 -22.32 -8.74 -16.72
N LEU A 194 -23.26 -8.18 -15.96
CA LEU A 194 -24.66 -8.61 -16.00
C LEU A 194 -25.29 -8.35 -17.37
N ASP A 195 -25.03 -7.20 -17.98
CA ASP A 195 -25.51 -6.91 -19.34
C ASP A 195 -24.94 -7.92 -20.35
N LEU A 196 -23.62 -8.07 -20.40
CA LEU A 196 -22.95 -8.90 -21.41
C LEU A 196 -23.17 -10.41 -21.25
N THR A 197 -23.67 -10.87 -20.10
CA THR A 197 -23.99 -12.29 -19.86
C THR A 197 -25.49 -12.59 -19.84
N GLU A 198 -26.35 -11.59 -20.08
CA GLU A 198 -27.81 -11.75 -20.08
C GLU A 198 -28.27 -12.88 -20.99
N PHE A 199 -27.76 -12.92 -22.23
CA PHE A 199 -28.10 -13.95 -23.21
C PHE A 199 -27.79 -15.37 -22.70
N ALA A 200 -26.60 -15.59 -22.15
CA ALA A 200 -26.21 -16.88 -21.58
C ALA A 200 -27.03 -17.25 -20.34
N ARG A 201 -27.36 -16.27 -19.48
CA ARG A 201 -28.22 -16.50 -18.31
C ARG A 201 -29.63 -16.92 -18.72
N HIS A 202 -30.21 -16.23 -19.70
CA HIS A 202 -31.55 -16.52 -20.20
C HIS A 202 -31.66 -17.94 -20.74
N HIS A 203 -30.80 -18.32 -21.68
CA HIS A 203 -30.83 -19.65 -22.30
C HIS A 203 -30.32 -20.76 -21.36
N GLY A 204 -29.43 -20.43 -20.44
CA GLY A 204 -28.95 -21.34 -19.39
C GLY A 204 -29.92 -21.54 -18.24
N LYS A 205 -30.90 -20.63 -18.05
CA LYS A 205 -31.71 -20.51 -16.83
C LYS A 205 -30.85 -20.40 -15.56
N GLU A 206 -29.75 -19.66 -15.69
CA GLU A 206 -28.74 -19.50 -14.64
C GLU A 206 -28.95 -18.22 -13.86
N THR A 207 -28.76 -18.27 -12.53
CA THR A 207 -28.85 -17.11 -11.64
C THR A 207 -27.50 -16.48 -11.34
N HIS A 208 -26.40 -17.05 -11.84
CA HIS A 208 -25.04 -16.56 -11.63
C HIS A 208 -24.70 -15.38 -12.54
N ALA A 209 -23.93 -14.41 -12.03
CA ALA A 209 -23.43 -13.29 -12.82
C ALA A 209 -22.45 -13.77 -13.91
N PHE A 210 -21.63 -14.77 -13.61
CA PHE A 210 -20.67 -15.33 -14.55
C PHE A 210 -21.30 -16.49 -15.32
N CYS A 211 -21.78 -16.22 -16.53
CA CYS A 211 -22.32 -17.23 -17.44
C CYS A 211 -21.65 -17.18 -18.81
N TYR A 212 -21.46 -18.35 -19.43
CA TYR A 212 -20.76 -18.50 -20.70
C TYR A 212 -21.21 -19.74 -21.48
N PRO A 213 -21.05 -19.76 -22.82
CA PRO A 213 -21.39 -20.91 -23.64
C PRO A 213 -20.37 -22.04 -23.48
N LYS A 214 -20.85 -23.28 -23.59
CA LYS A 214 -20.08 -24.52 -23.62
C LYS A 214 -20.50 -25.32 -24.85
N VAL A 215 -19.56 -25.94 -25.53
CA VAL A 215 -19.87 -26.89 -26.62
C VAL A 215 -20.07 -28.28 -26.03
N ARG A 216 -21.17 -28.94 -26.34
CA ARG A 216 -21.45 -30.33 -25.90
C ARG A 216 -20.57 -31.31 -26.67
N ALA A 217 -20.14 -32.38 -26.00
CA ALA A 217 -19.34 -33.45 -26.61
C ALA A 217 -20.01 -34.12 -27.82
N ARG A 218 -21.35 -34.15 -27.87
CA ARG A 218 -22.15 -34.74 -28.96
C ARG A 218 -22.68 -33.69 -29.96
N GLY A 219 -22.13 -32.47 -29.95
CA GLY A 219 -22.69 -31.33 -30.67
C GLY A 219 -23.85 -30.68 -29.90
N GLY A 220 -24.10 -29.41 -30.18
CA GLY A 220 -25.05 -28.58 -29.42
C GLY A 220 -24.33 -27.55 -28.55
N LEU A 221 -25.01 -26.43 -28.28
CA LEU A 221 -24.62 -25.54 -27.20
C LEU A 221 -25.17 -26.00 -25.85
N ALA A 222 -24.42 -25.71 -24.81
CA ALA A 222 -24.78 -25.78 -23.42
C ALA A 222 -24.33 -24.49 -22.75
N TRP A 223 -24.77 -24.28 -21.52
CA TRP A 223 -24.46 -23.08 -20.76
C TRP A 223 -23.72 -23.50 -19.49
N GLY A 224 -22.77 -22.68 -19.10
CA GLY A 224 -22.04 -22.85 -17.86
C GLY A 224 -22.04 -21.58 -17.06
N HIS A 225 -21.85 -21.76 -15.76
CA HIS A 225 -21.67 -20.67 -14.83
C HIS A 225 -20.38 -20.86 -14.02
N GLY A 226 -20.05 -19.86 -13.21
CA GLY A 226 -19.02 -19.96 -12.19
C GLY A 226 -17.62 -19.60 -12.68
N ALA A 227 -16.69 -19.53 -11.74
CA ALA A 227 -15.28 -19.29 -12.03
C ALA A 227 -14.51 -20.59 -12.29
N HIS A 228 -14.27 -20.91 -13.56
CA HIS A 228 -13.58 -22.15 -13.93
C HIS A 228 -12.05 -22.00 -13.97
N ARG A 229 -11.33 -22.87 -13.24
CA ARG A 229 -9.85 -22.86 -13.16
C ARG A 229 -9.16 -22.95 -14.53
N GLY A 230 -9.68 -23.80 -15.42
CA GLY A 230 -9.14 -23.94 -16.78
C GLY A 230 -9.24 -22.64 -17.60
N GLY A 231 -10.20 -21.76 -17.29
CA GLY A 231 -10.29 -20.44 -17.91
C GLY A 231 -9.11 -19.55 -17.55
N ILE A 232 -8.71 -19.53 -16.26
CA ILE A 232 -7.58 -18.73 -15.78
C ILE A 232 -6.28 -19.13 -16.48
N VAL A 233 -6.02 -20.44 -16.57
CA VAL A 233 -4.80 -20.95 -17.20
C VAL A 233 -4.77 -20.57 -18.68
N ALA A 234 -5.90 -20.69 -19.38
CA ALA A 234 -6.03 -20.33 -20.78
C ALA A 234 -5.82 -18.82 -20.99
N TRP A 235 -6.48 -17.98 -20.20
CA TRP A 235 -6.33 -16.53 -20.22
C TRP A 235 -4.87 -16.13 -19.97
N ALA A 236 -4.29 -16.60 -18.88
CA ALA A 236 -2.94 -16.24 -18.48
C ALA A 236 -1.88 -16.69 -19.50
N THR A 237 -2.06 -17.86 -20.12
CA THR A 237 -1.18 -18.34 -21.21
C THR A 237 -1.32 -17.46 -22.45
N GLY A 238 -2.54 -17.07 -22.81
CA GLY A 238 -2.81 -16.21 -23.98
C GLY A 238 -2.18 -14.82 -23.87
N HIS A 239 -2.05 -14.29 -22.66
CA HIS A 239 -1.46 -12.97 -22.39
C HIS A 239 -0.02 -13.03 -21.86
N GLY A 240 0.63 -14.20 -21.87
CA GLY A 240 2.02 -14.35 -21.42
C GLY A 240 2.23 -14.31 -19.90
N PHE A 241 1.18 -14.22 -19.09
CA PHE A 241 1.23 -14.30 -17.63
C PHE A 241 1.38 -15.75 -17.15
N ARG A 242 2.54 -16.37 -17.36
CA ARG A 242 2.73 -17.76 -16.93
C ARG A 242 2.66 -17.88 -15.40
N PRO A 243 1.94 -18.89 -14.88
CA PRO A 243 1.96 -19.21 -13.45
C PRO A 243 3.41 -19.49 -13.07
N GLY A 244 3.94 -18.75 -12.09
CA GLY A 244 5.38 -18.69 -11.83
C GLY A 244 5.97 -20.07 -11.55
N LYS A 245 6.99 -20.47 -12.33
CA LYS A 245 7.98 -21.41 -11.79
C LYS A 245 8.51 -20.78 -10.51
N ARG A 246 8.52 -21.52 -9.40
CA ARG A 246 9.29 -21.13 -8.21
C ARG A 246 10.69 -20.73 -8.69
N ALA A 247 11.05 -19.46 -8.55
CA ALA A 247 12.44 -19.05 -8.70
C ALA A 247 13.26 -19.92 -7.73
N GLY A 248 14.30 -20.56 -8.27
CA GLY A 248 15.23 -21.35 -7.48
C GLY A 248 15.72 -20.52 -6.30
N GLY A 249 15.87 -21.16 -5.14
CA GLY A 249 16.67 -20.60 -4.06
C GLY A 249 18.10 -20.33 -4.56
N PRO A 250 18.86 -19.45 -3.89
CA PRO A 250 20.19 -19.11 -4.32
C PRO A 250 21.05 -20.37 -4.39
N GLU A 251 21.79 -20.47 -5.49
CA GLU A 251 22.80 -21.48 -5.75
C GLU A 251 23.74 -21.57 -4.54
N SER A 252 23.83 -22.77 -3.96
CA SER A 252 24.83 -23.09 -2.95
C SER A 252 26.18 -23.23 -3.65
N GLU A 253 26.96 -22.17 -3.69
CA GLU A 253 28.40 -22.29 -3.95
C GLU A 253 29.09 -22.85 -2.70
N HIS A 254 29.88 -23.89 -2.95
CA HIS A 254 30.61 -24.68 -1.99
C HIS A 254 31.70 -23.89 -1.25
N GLY A 255 31.83 -24.17 0.05
CA GLY A 255 32.98 -23.80 0.87
C GLY A 255 32.91 -24.48 2.24
N SER A 256 33.38 -25.72 2.32
CA SER A 256 33.67 -26.43 3.58
C SER A 256 34.79 -25.69 4.37
N PRO A 257 34.88 -25.85 5.71
CA PRO A 257 35.60 -27.02 6.26
C PRO A 257 35.10 -27.56 7.62
N GLY A 258 35.37 -28.85 7.88
CA GLY A 258 35.73 -29.33 9.24
C GLY A 258 34.83 -30.37 9.93
N GLU A 259 35.10 -31.65 9.66
CA GLU A 259 35.24 -32.80 10.60
C GLU A 259 34.11 -33.21 11.61
N LEU A 260 33.36 -34.26 11.21
CA LEU A 260 33.07 -35.60 11.82
C LEU A 260 33.44 -35.94 13.31
N PRO A 261 32.99 -37.09 13.89
CA PRO A 261 31.73 -37.86 13.74
C PRO A 261 31.19 -38.48 15.07
N ASP A 262 29.93 -38.95 15.08
CA ASP A 262 29.43 -40.25 15.62
C ASP A 262 27.88 -40.18 15.70
N GLY A 263 27.06 -41.20 15.46
CA GLY A 263 27.26 -42.62 15.21
C GLY A 263 25.90 -43.31 14.99
N SER A 264 25.97 -44.58 14.61
CA SER A 264 24.91 -45.60 14.57
C SER A 264 23.79 -45.50 13.52
N ALA A 265 23.99 -46.37 12.52
CA ALA A 265 23.04 -47.02 11.64
C ALA A 265 21.71 -47.47 12.30
N THR A 266 20.64 -47.42 11.51
CA THR A 266 19.91 -48.65 11.14
C THR A 266 19.28 -48.49 9.75
N THR A 267 19.45 -49.56 8.98
CA THR A 267 18.96 -49.80 7.63
C THR A 267 17.47 -50.11 7.61
N GLU A 268 16.72 -49.51 6.71
CA GLU A 268 15.61 -50.19 6.03
C GLU A 268 15.45 -49.63 4.61
N GLN A 269 15.64 -50.52 3.64
CA GLN A 269 15.40 -50.27 2.23
C GLN A 269 13.90 -50.28 1.99
N ASP A 270 13.33 -49.15 1.57
CA ASP A 270 12.08 -49.16 0.80
C ASP A 270 12.29 -48.46 -0.54
N LYS A 271 11.93 -49.18 -1.60
CA LYS A 271 12.07 -48.78 -3.01
C LYS A 271 10.94 -47.79 -3.33
N GLY A 272 11.12 -46.54 -2.90
CA GLY A 272 10.26 -45.43 -3.26
C GLY A 272 10.69 -44.78 -4.57
N LYS A 273 9.99 -45.12 -5.65
CA LYS A 273 10.03 -44.49 -6.97
C LYS A 273 9.89 -42.95 -6.83
N GLU A 274 10.99 -42.20 -6.88
CA GLU A 274 10.99 -40.73 -6.92
C GLU A 274 10.33 -40.25 -8.22
N LYS A 275 9.00 -40.17 -8.22
CA LYS A 275 8.31 -39.22 -9.08
C LYS A 275 8.51 -37.86 -8.45
N GLY A 276 9.46 -37.11 -9.00
CA GLY A 276 9.48 -35.65 -8.87
C GLY A 276 8.14 -35.12 -9.37
N GLU A 277 7.18 -34.94 -8.46
CA GLU A 277 5.90 -34.32 -8.72
C GLU A 277 6.20 -32.85 -9.03
N LYS A 278 6.30 -32.53 -10.32
CA LYS A 278 6.17 -31.15 -10.78
C LYS A 278 4.82 -30.68 -10.27
N VAL A 279 4.81 -29.92 -9.18
CA VAL A 279 3.64 -29.19 -8.73
C VAL A 279 3.29 -28.22 -9.86
N GLU A 280 2.43 -28.64 -10.78
CA GLU A 280 1.84 -27.77 -11.79
C GLU A 280 1.18 -26.61 -11.04
N ASP A 281 1.72 -25.41 -11.21
CA ASP A 281 1.04 -24.20 -10.74
C ASP A 281 -0.28 -24.10 -11.51
N LYS A 282 -1.37 -24.43 -10.83
CA LYS A 282 -2.74 -24.58 -11.38
C LYS A 282 -3.37 -23.26 -11.84
N GLY A 283 -2.57 -22.26 -12.23
CA GLY A 283 -2.99 -20.91 -12.63
C GLY A 283 -3.43 -19.99 -11.47
N LEU A 284 -3.58 -20.54 -10.26
CA LEU A 284 -4.03 -19.78 -9.09
C LEU A 284 -2.95 -18.84 -8.54
N GLY A 285 -1.68 -19.04 -8.88
CA GLY A 285 -0.60 -18.13 -8.50
C GLY A 285 -0.91 -16.68 -8.87
N ASN A 286 -1.30 -16.42 -10.12
CA ASN A 286 -1.61 -15.07 -10.61
C ASN A 286 -2.76 -14.41 -9.84
N VAL A 287 -3.83 -15.18 -9.60
CA VAL A 287 -4.99 -14.74 -8.82
C VAL A 287 -4.61 -14.36 -7.39
N HIS A 288 -3.81 -15.20 -6.73
CA HIS A 288 -3.37 -14.94 -5.36
C HIS A 288 -2.44 -13.72 -5.26
N ARG A 289 -1.55 -13.53 -6.25
CA ARG A 289 -0.69 -12.34 -6.35
C ARG A 289 -1.51 -11.07 -6.54
N LEU A 290 -2.49 -11.10 -7.45
CA LEU A 290 -3.39 -9.97 -7.72
C LEU A 290 -4.19 -9.59 -6.48
N ARG A 291 -4.82 -10.57 -5.82
CA ARG A 291 -5.58 -10.33 -4.60
C ARG A 291 -4.70 -9.74 -3.49
N ARG A 292 -3.47 -10.24 -3.30
CA ARG A 292 -2.54 -9.68 -2.32
C ARG A 292 -2.18 -8.23 -2.64
N ALA A 293 -1.94 -7.90 -3.92
CA ALA A 293 -1.69 -6.52 -4.34
C ALA A 293 -2.89 -5.60 -4.05
N ALA A 294 -4.12 -6.06 -4.33
CA ALA A 294 -5.34 -5.32 -3.99
C ALA A 294 -5.48 -5.07 -2.48
N LEU A 295 -5.24 -6.10 -1.65
CA LEU A 295 -5.28 -6.00 -0.19
C LEU A 295 -4.20 -5.05 0.38
N GLU A 296 -3.01 -5.03 -0.22
CA GLU A 296 -1.95 -4.10 0.16
C GLU A 296 -2.31 -2.65 -0.16
N ARG A 297 -2.91 -2.38 -1.33
CA ARG A 297 -3.37 -1.04 -1.69
C ARG A 297 -4.56 -0.59 -0.84
N GLY A 298 -5.49 -1.51 -0.57
CA GLY A 298 -6.71 -1.22 0.18
C GLY A 298 -6.48 -0.99 1.68
N GLY A 299 -5.35 -1.42 2.24
CA GLY A 299 -4.99 -1.16 3.63
C GLY A 299 -5.90 -1.83 4.68
N ARG A 300 -6.81 -2.72 4.27
CA ARG A 300 -7.82 -3.33 5.15
C ARG A 300 -8.06 -4.82 4.82
N PRO A 301 -8.45 -5.63 5.82
CA PRO A 301 -8.89 -7.00 5.57
C PRO A 301 -10.19 -7.02 4.75
N VAL A 302 -10.26 -7.89 3.74
CA VAL A 302 -11.47 -8.15 2.93
C VAL A 302 -11.79 -9.64 2.92
N ALA A 303 -12.93 -10.01 3.51
CA ALA A 303 -13.35 -11.41 3.66
C ALA A 303 -12.31 -12.35 4.32
N HIS A 304 -11.58 -11.86 5.31
CA HIS A 304 -10.74 -12.64 6.23
C HIS A 304 -10.52 -11.86 7.54
N THR A 305 -9.95 -12.53 8.54
CA THR A 305 -9.66 -11.89 9.83
C THR A 305 -8.52 -10.90 9.72
N ARG A 306 -8.46 -9.92 10.64
CA ARG A 306 -7.34 -8.98 10.74
C ARG A 306 -5.99 -9.69 10.93
N GLU A 307 -5.98 -10.80 11.67
CA GLU A 307 -4.80 -11.64 11.84
C GLU A 307 -4.31 -12.25 10.51
N THR A 308 -5.23 -12.79 9.70
CA THR A 308 -4.88 -13.34 8.39
C THR A 308 -4.30 -12.25 7.47
N TYR A 309 -4.86 -11.03 7.53
CA TYR A 309 -4.37 -9.88 6.77
C TYR A 309 -2.94 -9.51 7.17
N HIS A 310 -2.69 -9.41 8.47
CA HIS A 310 -1.34 -9.14 9.01
C HIS A 310 -0.33 -10.21 8.59
N ASN A 311 -0.73 -11.48 8.58
CA ASN A 311 0.12 -12.56 8.09
C ASN A 311 0.48 -12.40 6.61
N TYR A 312 -0.45 -11.91 5.77
CA TYR A 312 -0.14 -11.58 4.38
C TYR A 312 0.88 -10.44 4.28
N LEU A 313 0.65 -9.33 5.00
CA LEU A 313 1.55 -8.18 5.00
C LEU A 313 2.95 -8.53 5.51
N ARG A 314 3.07 -9.34 6.56
CA ARG A 314 4.36 -9.82 7.10
C ARG A 314 5.21 -10.56 6.08
N THR A 315 4.58 -11.24 5.12
CA THR A 315 5.27 -12.00 4.07
C THR A 315 5.53 -11.18 2.79
N SER A 316 4.97 -9.96 2.72
CA SER A 316 5.13 -9.07 1.58
C SER A 316 6.35 -8.17 1.77
N ARG A 317 7.31 -8.27 0.83
CA ARG A 317 8.52 -7.44 0.88
C ARG A 317 8.18 -5.95 0.76
N SER A 318 7.28 -5.61 -0.16
CA SER A 318 6.84 -4.23 -0.39
C SER A 318 6.12 -3.64 0.82
N ALA A 319 5.27 -4.43 1.49
CA ALA A 319 4.60 -3.97 2.71
C ALA A 319 5.58 -3.77 3.87
N VAL A 320 6.53 -4.69 4.06
CA VAL A 320 7.56 -4.59 5.10
C VAL A 320 8.47 -3.37 4.86
N GLU A 321 8.87 -3.11 3.62
CA GLU A 321 9.70 -1.96 3.27
C GLU A 321 8.98 -0.62 3.52
N ARG A 322 7.72 -0.49 3.08
CA ARG A 322 6.90 0.68 3.41
C ARG A 322 6.74 0.86 4.92
N GLY A 323 6.49 -0.22 5.65
CA GLY A 323 6.39 -0.19 7.11
C GLY A 323 7.68 0.31 7.77
N ARG A 324 8.85 -0.13 7.29
CA ARG A 324 10.16 0.36 7.80
C ARG A 324 10.36 1.85 7.55
N THR A 325 9.96 2.35 6.39
CA THR A 325 10.03 3.79 6.08
C THR A 325 9.18 4.60 7.05
N VAL A 326 7.90 4.24 7.23
CA VAL A 326 7.00 4.94 8.16
C VAL A 326 7.55 4.91 9.59
N MET A 327 8.03 3.76 10.05
CA MET A 327 8.62 3.63 11.39
C MET A 327 9.89 4.47 11.54
N ARG A 328 10.74 4.53 10.51
CA ARG A 328 11.95 5.38 10.52
C ARG A 328 11.57 6.85 10.61
N GLU A 329 10.67 7.32 9.76
CA GLU A 329 10.22 8.72 9.73
C GLU A 329 9.60 9.13 11.07
N ALA A 330 8.73 8.29 11.63
CA ALA A 330 8.15 8.55 12.95
C ALA A 330 9.22 8.58 14.05
N LEU A 331 10.19 7.67 14.02
CA LEU A 331 11.27 7.64 15.01
C LEU A 331 12.20 8.86 14.88
N GLU A 332 12.52 9.28 13.65
CA GLU A 332 13.32 10.48 13.38
C GLU A 332 12.60 11.75 13.86
N GLU A 333 11.27 11.83 13.67
CA GLU A 333 10.44 12.91 14.18
C GLU A 333 10.48 12.97 15.72
N GLU A 334 10.26 11.85 16.40
CA GLU A 334 10.28 11.79 17.86
C GLU A 334 11.67 12.08 18.45
N VAL A 335 12.74 11.60 17.81
CA VAL A 335 14.11 11.96 18.20
C VAL A 335 14.37 13.45 18.02
N THR A 336 13.84 14.06 16.95
CA THR A 336 13.98 15.51 16.72
C THR A 336 13.26 16.31 17.80
N LYS A 337 12.03 15.94 18.15
CA LYS A 337 11.28 16.56 19.27
C LYS A 337 12.02 16.43 20.60
N ALA A 338 12.50 15.22 20.91
CA ALA A 338 13.24 14.97 22.15
C ALA A 338 14.52 15.80 22.22
N ARG A 339 15.23 15.99 21.10
CA ARG A 339 16.42 16.86 21.04
C ARG A 339 16.05 18.32 21.25
N ALA A 340 14.99 18.83 20.63
CA ALA A 340 14.56 20.22 20.79
C ALA A 340 14.23 20.55 22.26
N VAL A 341 13.60 19.63 23.00
CA VAL A 341 13.34 19.79 24.45
C VAL A 341 14.65 19.85 25.26
N GLN A 342 15.72 19.23 24.76
CA GLN A 342 17.02 19.22 25.42
C GLN A 342 17.90 20.43 25.05
N GLU A 343 17.50 21.32 24.14
CA GLU A 343 18.32 22.48 23.78
C GLU A 343 18.18 23.61 24.80
N ILE A 344 19.31 24.23 25.16
CA ILE A 344 19.33 25.44 25.99
C ILE A 344 18.93 26.61 25.09
N PRO A 345 17.87 27.38 25.38
CA PRO A 345 17.51 28.52 24.57
C PRO A 345 18.64 29.56 24.50
N VAL A 346 19.07 29.90 23.29
CA VAL A 346 20.14 30.87 23.02
C VAL A 346 19.55 32.24 22.67
N LEU A 347 19.78 33.23 23.52
CA LEU A 347 19.31 34.61 23.35
C LEU A 347 20.34 35.40 22.52
N THR A 348 20.39 35.14 21.21
CA THR A 348 21.37 35.73 20.27
C THR A 348 21.37 37.26 20.27
N ASP A 349 22.40 37.89 19.71
CA ASP A 349 22.46 39.36 19.56
C ASP A 349 21.23 39.92 18.81
N GLU A 350 20.68 39.16 17.86
CA GLU A 350 19.44 39.51 17.17
C GLU A 350 18.23 39.50 18.13
N PHE A 351 18.14 38.50 19.00
CA PHE A 351 17.11 38.47 20.03
C PHE A 351 17.26 39.66 20.99
N LEU A 352 18.50 39.98 21.42
CA LEU A 352 18.77 41.10 22.31
C LEU A 352 18.36 42.45 21.67
N ALA A 353 18.60 42.63 20.37
CA ALA A 353 18.16 43.82 19.64
C ALA A 353 16.63 43.93 19.63
N ARG A 354 15.91 42.82 19.39
CA ARG A 354 14.42 42.82 19.47
C ARG A 354 13.90 43.06 20.88
N ALA A 355 14.56 42.51 21.89
CA ALA A 355 14.19 42.70 23.29
C ALA A 355 14.33 44.16 23.73
N ALA A 356 15.28 44.91 23.17
CA ALA A 356 15.43 46.34 23.43
C ALA A 356 14.26 47.17 22.85
N GLU A 357 13.65 46.73 21.74
CA GLU A 357 12.53 47.40 21.10
C GLU A 357 11.16 46.99 21.68
N ALA A 358 11.00 45.72 22.06
CA ALA A 358 9.74 45.14 22.51
C ALA A 358 9.95 44.13 23.65
N PRO A 359 10.26 44.59 24.89
CA PRO A 359 10.64 43.73 25.99
C PRO A 359 9.54 42.78 26.45
N GLU A 360 8.27 43.20 26.45
CA GLU A 360 7.14 42.34 26.84
C GLU A 360 6.97 41.14 25.89
N ARG A 361 7.13 41.38 24.58
CA ARG A 361 7.01 40.34 23.57
C ARG A 361 8.19 39.38 23.63
N ALA A 362 9.39 39.91 23.77
CA ALA A 362 10.60 39.09 23.91
C ALA A 362 10.56 38.23 25.17
N ALA A 363 10.04 38.74 26.29
CA ALA A 363 9.90 37.98 27.54
C ALA A 363 8.92 36.81 27.37
N ALA A 364 7.77 37.05 26.72
CA ALA A 364 6.82 36.00 26.39
C ALA A 364 7.42 34.91 25.49
N ASP A 365 8.22 35.28 24.48
CA ASP A 365 8.86 34.34 23.55
C ASP A 365 9.80 33.35 24.24
N VAL A 366 10.40 33.73 25.38
CA VAL A 366 11.33 32.89 26.15
C VAL A 366 10.74 32.36 27.47
N GLY A 367 9.45 32.60 27.71
CA GLY A 367 8.70 32.08 28.84
C GLY A 367 9.06 32.67 30.19
N VAL A 368 9.44 33.95 30.26
CA VAL A 368 9.70 34.66 31.53
C VAL A 368 8.94 35.99 31.58
N ASP A 369 8.88 36.61 32.76
CA ASP A 369 8.44 37.99 32.89
C ASP A 369 9.53 38.99 32.43
N THR A 370 9.14 40.26 32.25
CA THR A 370 10.03 41.31 31.74
C THR A 370 11.16 41.68 32.70
N GLU A 371 10.96 41.55 34.00
CA GLU A 371 11.98 41.83 35.02
C GLU A 371 13.07 40.75 34.99
N THR A 372 12.66 39.48 34.96
CA THR A 372 13.54 38.33 34.80
C THR A 372 14.32 38.42 33.49
N LEU A 373 13.67 38.80 32.38
CA LEU A 373 14.36 39.03 31.12
C LEU A 373 15.42 40.14 31.23
N ALA A 374 15.08 41.27 31.87
CA ALA A 374 16.02 42.37 32.05
C ALA A 374 17.26 41.95 32.86
N ARG A 375 17.06 41.15 33.93
CA ARG A 375 18.16 40.61 34.76
C ARG A 375 19.02 39.58 34.04
N LEU A 376 18.41 38.78 33.14
CA LEU A 376 19.17 37.91 32.23
C LEU A 376 20.01 38.73 31.25
N ILE A 377 19.47 39.80 30.68
CA ILE A 377 20.20 40.67 29.74
C ILE A 377 21.32 41.43 30.44
N SER A 378 21.12 41.92 31.68
CA SER A 378 22.15 42.63 32.45
C SER A 378 23.29 41.72 32.92
N GLY A 379 23.04 40.41 33.06
CA GLY A 379 24.00 39.45 33.59
C GLY A 379 23.92 39.20 35.09
N GLU A 380 22.97 39.82 35.78
CA GLU A 380 22.71 39.56 37.21
C GLU A 380 22.30 38.11 37.49
N GLN A 381 21.79 37.42 36.48
CA GLN A 381 21.34 36.03 36.55
C GLN A 381 22.36 35.04 35.98
N ASP A 382 23.60 35.47 35.72
CA ASP A 382 24.64 34.57 35.22
C ASP A 382 25.06 33.54 36.27
N THR A 383 25.10 32.28 35.83
CA THR A 383 25.85 31.23 36.50
C THR A 383 27.25 31.15 35.86
N VAL A 384 27.81 29.95 35.69
CA VAL A 384 29.12 29.78 35.05
C VAL A 384 29.02 29.76 33.53
N LEU A 385 28.16 28.88 32.97
CA LEU A 385 28.05 28.68 31.52
C LEU A 385 26.78 29.25 30.91
N VAL A 386 25.76 29.53 31.72
CA VAL A 386 24.41 29.95 31.31
C VAL A 386 23.81 30.93 32.30
N GLY A 387 22.77 31.68 31.91
CA GLY A 387 21.93 32.44 32.82
C GLY A 387 20.80 31.57 33.40
N CYS A 388 20.32 31.90 34.59
CA CYS A 388 19.22 31.21 35.26
C CYS A 388 17.98 32.10 35.34
N THR A 389 16.83 31.61 34.88
CA THR A 389 15.56 32.33 34.98
C THR A 389 15.00 32.33 36.41
N ASP A 390 15.09 31.20 37.11
CA ASP A 390 14.56 31.03 38.46
C ASP A 390 15.48 30.11 39.31
N PRO A 391 16.33 30.66 40.18
CA PRO A 391 17.23 29.88 41.03
C PRO A 391 16.53 29.21 42.22
N GLU A 392 15.26 29.53 42.52
CA GLU A 392 14.50 28.92 43.62
C GLU A 392 13.52 27.84 43.15
N ASN A 393 13.37 27.65 41.83
CA ASN A 393 12.49 26.67 41.23
C ASN A 393 13.26 25.71 40.30
N SER A 394 14.29 25.05 40.83
CA SER A 394 15.09 24.07 40.09
C SER A 394 14.51 22.65 40.18
N PRO A 395 14.48 21.88 39.08
CA PRO A 395 14.00 20.49 39.10
C PRO A 395 14.90 19.55 39.93
N PHE A 396 16.12 19.98 40.28
CA PHE A 396 17.08 19.17 41.05
C PHE A 396 16.95 19.31 42.57
N THR A 397 16.41 20.44 43.05
CA THR A 397 16.26 20.74 44.49
C THR A 397 14.81 20.95 44.94
N GLY A 398 13.90 21.18 43.99
CA GLY A 398 12.49 21.46 44.22
C GLY A 398 12.21 22.95 44.49
N PRO A 399 10.93 23.36 44.41
CA PRO A 399 10.54 24.77 44.52
C PRO A 399 10.75 25.35 45.93
N GLY A 400 11.10 26.63 45.99
CA GLY A 400 11.24 27.43 47.21
C GLY A 400 12.55 27.22 47.97
N LYS A 401 13.58 26.63 47.34
CA LYS A 401 14.90 26.41 47.93
C LYS A 401 16.01 26.87 46.99
N PRO A 402 17.15 27.36 47.51
CA PRO A 402 18.32 27.64 46.68
C PRO A 402 18.76 26.40 45.89
N CYS A 403 19.01 26.59 44.60
CA CYS A 403 19.48 25.54 43.71
C CYS A 403 20.85 24.98 44.15
N GLY A 404 20.93 23.64 44.26
CA GLY A 404 22.15 22.89 44.56
C GLY A 404 22.64 22.04 43.39
N ALA A 405 22.25 22.42 42.17
CA ALA A 405 22.58 21.69 40.95
C ALA A 405 24.06 21.88 40.56
N SER A 406 24.69 20.87 39.97
CA SER A 406 26.03 20.99 39.40
C SER A 406 26.04 22.00 38.25
N PHE A 407 26.99 22.94 38.29
CA PHE A 407 27.09 23.99 37.27
C PHE A 407 27.49 23.44 35.89
N LEU A 408 28.18 22.30 35.85
CA LEU A 408 28.61 21.70 34.59
C LEU A 408 27.53 20.81 33.98
N ASP A 409 26.99 19.88 34.77
CA ASP A 409 26.13 18.83 34.23
C ASP A 409 24.65 19.14 34.38
N ASP A 410 24.19 19.63 35.53
CA ASP A 410 22.77 19.87 35.79
C ASP A 410 22.30 21.20 35.18
N CYS A 411 23.08 22.27 35.28
CA CYS A 411 22.71 23.58 34.72
C CYS A 411 22.53 23.53 33.20
N LEU A 412 23.33 22.75 32.46
CA LEU A 412 23.19 22.62 31.01
C LEU A 412 21.95 21.81 30.57
N ARG A 413 21.29 21.10 31.49
CA ARG A 413 20.04 20.35 31.26
C ARG A 413 18.85 20.93 32.02
N CYS A 414 19.02 22.07 32.67
CA CYS A 414 17.98 22.72 33.44
C CYS A 414 17.04 23.53 32.52
N GLU A 415 15.73 23.42 32.73
CA GLU A 415 14.73 24.22 31.99
C GLU A 415 14.87 25.74 32.25
N ASN A 416 15.49 26.11 33.37
CA ASN A 416 15.73 27.50 33.73
C ASN A 416 16.94 28.11 33.01
N ALA A 417 17.75 27.32 32.29
CA ALA A 417 18.97 27.79 31.65
C ALA A 417 18.67 28.63 30.39
N ARG A 418 19.41 29.72 30.21
CA ARG A 418 19.42 30.54 28.99
C ARG A 418 20.85 30.87 28.61
N ALA A 419 21.25 30.71 27.35
CA ALA A 419 22.58 31.05 26.90
C ALA A 419 22.59 32.45 26.28
N LEU A 420 23.55 33.30 26.64
CA LEU A 420 23.67 34.67 26.14
C LEU A 420 25.04 34.91 25.47
N PRO A 421 25.13 35.79 24.46
CA PRO A 421 26.35 36.07 23.69
C PRO A 421 27.58 36.41 24.54
N ARG A 422 27.39 37.12 25.67
CA ARG A 422 28.50 37.47 26.58
C ARG A 422 29.18 36.25 27.22
N GLN A 423 28.47 35.13 27.35
CA GLN A 423 28.97 33.88 27.93
C GLN A 423 29.73 33.02 26.91
N LEU A 424 29.71 33.41 25.62
CA LEU A 424 30.35 32.63 24.55
C LEU A 424 31.85 32.35 24.79
N PRO A 425 32.67 33.28 25.32
CA PRO A 425 34.08 32.99 25.60
C PRO A 425 34.26 31.85 26.62
N VAL A 426 33.56 31.89 27.77
CA VAL A 426 33.64 30.85 28.80
C VAL A 426 33.08 29.51 28.31
N GLN A 427 32.01 29.52 27.51
CA GLN A 427 31.44 28.31 26.90
C GLN A 427 32.40 27.64 25.90
N ILE A 428 33.13 28.43 25.09
CA ILE A 428 34.15 27.92 24.16
C ILE A 428 35.33 27.30 24.91
N GLU A 429 35.79 27.94 25.99
CA GLU A 429 36.87 27.43 26.82
C GLU A 429 36.48 26.09 27.47
N ALA A 430 35.29 26.02 28.08
CA ALA A 430 34.76 24.79 28.65
C ALA A 430 34.62 23.66 27.62
N HIS A 431 34.06 23.95 26.44
CA HIS A 431 33.96 22.98 25.35
C HIS A 431 35.34 22.46 24.90
N GLY A 432 36.31 23.36 24.76
CA GLY A 432 37.68 23.02 24.39
C GLY A 432 38.35 22.11 25.42
N ARG A 433 38.15 22.39 26.71
CA ARG A 433 38.73 21.59 27.80
C ARG A 433 38.09 20.21 27.92
N LEU A 434 36.76 20.13 27.79
CA LEU A 434 36.05 18.85 27.69
C LEU A 434 36.51 18.02 26.48
N LYS A 435 36.73 18.66 25.32
CA LYS A 435 37.27 17.99 24.13
C LYS A 435 38.67 17.41 24.35
N HIS A 436 39.49 18.04 25.18
CA HIS A 436 40.79 17.51 25.56
C HIS A 436 40.62 16.28 26.46
N LEU A 437 39.79 16.39 27.51
CA LEU A 437 39.47 15.26 28.40
C LEU A 437 38.91 14.04 27.66
N GLN A 438 38.10 14.25 26.62
CA GLN A 438 37.60 13.17 25.76
C GLN A 438 38.72 12.29 25.18
N ARG A 439 39.89 12.87 24.91
CA ARG A 439 41.04 12.15 24.33
C ARG A 439 41.80 11.34 25.36
N ASP A 440 41.75 11.77 26.62
CA ASP A 440 42.58 11.24 27.70
C ASP A 440 41.81 10.25 28.61
N LEU A 441 40.48 10.35 28.64
CA LEU A 441 39.61 9.49 29.45
C LEU A 441 39.22 8.20 28.73
N ASP A 442 38.99 7.14 29.51
CA ASP A 442 38.35 5.92 29.02
C ASP A 442 36.98 6.26 28.39
N PRO A 443 36.61 5.67 27.22
CA PRO A 443 35.36 5.99 26.54
C PRO A 443 34.09 5.79 27.37
N ARG A 444 34.05 4.80 28.28
CA ARG A 444 32.89 4.57 29.14
C ARG A 444 32.82 5.62 30.25
N LEU A 445 33.97 5.97 30.82
CA LEU A 445 34.05 7.02 31.84
C LEU A 445 33.67 8.39 31.25
N TRP A 446 34.15 8.70 30.03
CA TRP A 446 33.74 9.89 29.28
C TRP A 446 32.22 9.91 29.04
N ALA A 447 31.66 8.79 28.58
CA ALA A 447 30.22 8.66 28.33
C ALA A 447 29.39 8.91 29.61
N HIS A 448 29.89 8.47 30.76
CA HIS A 448 29.21 8.62 32.04
C HIS A 448 29.30 10.05 32.60
N LEU A 449 30.47 10.69 32.50
CA LEU A 449 30.71 11.97 33.19
C LEU A 449 30.46 13.21 32.33
N HIS A 450 30.77 13.18 31.03
CA HIS A 450 30.93 14.44 30.28
C HIS A 450 30.31 14.45 28.88
N ALA A 451 29.92 13.29 28.33
CA ALA A 451 29.44 13.21 26.97
C ALA A 451 28.16 14.04 26.74
N GLU A 452 27.24 14.07 27.69
CA GLU A 452 26.02 14.87 27.59
C GLU A 452 26.33 16.37 27.63
N SER A 453 27.10 16.82 28.62
CA SER A 453 27.51 18.22 28.79
C SER A 453 28.30 18.73 27.57
N TYR A 454 29.19 17.90 27.03
CA TYR A 454 29.90 18.21 25.78
C TYR A 454 28.95 18.32 24.57
N ALA A 455 27.97 17.43 24.44
CA ALA A 455 27.00 17.47 23.35
C ALA A 455 26.12 18.74 23.42
N ARG A 456 25.66 19.10 24.62
CA ARG A 456 24.86 20.32 24.87
C ARG A 456 25.65 21.59 24.55
N LEU A 457 26.89 21.68 25.02
CA LEU A 457 27.77 22.80 24.65
C LEU A 457 28.05 22.82 23.14
N SER A 458 28.24 21.67 22.50
CA SER A 458 28.45 21.60 21.05
C SER A 458 27.23 22.14 20.28
N ASN A 459 26.02 21.80 20.73
CA ASN A 459 24.76 22.30 20.16
C ASN A 459 24.61 23.81 20.37
N LEU A 460 24.80 24.30 21.61
CA LEU A 460 24.79 25.72 21.95
C LEU A 460 25.76 26.52 21.07
N LEU A 461 27.01 26.05 20.94
CA LEU A 461 28.01 26.69 20.08
C LEU A 461 27.65 26.61 18.59
N GLY A 462 26.73 25.73 18.19
CA GLY A 462 26.20 25.64 16.84
C GLY A 462 25.36 26.86 16.42
N HIS A 463 24.78 27.60 17.37
CA HIS A 463 24.02 28.83 17.11
C HIS A 463 24.89 30.03 16.70
N TYR A 464 26.21 29.93 16.90
CA TYR A 464 27.15 30.99 16.56
C TYR A 464 27.96 30.62 15.31
N THR A 465 28.18 31.60 14.45
CA THR A 465 28.98 31.47 13.24
C THR A 465 30.45 31.13 13.57
N PRO A 466 31.19 30.51 12.64
CA PRO A 466 32.62 30.27 12.83
C PRO A 466 33.43 31.53 13.17
N ALA A 467 33.05 32.70 12.63
CA ALA A 467 33.71 33.97 12.87
C ALA A 467 33.48 34.47 14.31
N GLU A 468 32.24 34.46 14.79
CA GLU A 468 31.90 34.84 16.18
C GLU A 468 32.64 33.95 17.19
N ARG A 469 32.67 32.64 16.93
CA ARG A 469 33.42 31.71 17.79
C ARG A 469 34.93 31.96 17.77
N ALA A 470 35.50 32.35 16.64
CA ALA A 470 36.92 32.69 16.56
C ALA A 470 37.23 33.97 17.35
N VAL A 471 36.38 34.99 17.24
CA VAL A 471 36.50 36.24 18.00
C VAL A 471 36.36 35.99 19.50
N ALA A 472 35.34 35.25 19.92
CA ALA A 472 35.12 34.91 21.33
C ALA A 472 36.29 34.12 21.91
N ARG A 473 36.85 33.15 21.17
CA ARG A 473 38.04 32.40 21.59
C ARG A 473 39.25 33.30 21.86
N ASN A 474 39.43 34.36 21.06
CA ASN A 474 40.53 35.31 21.26
C ASN A 474 40.30 36.27 22.43
N ARG A 475 39.08 36.36 22.96
CA ARG A 475 38.70 37.23 24.08
C ARG A 475 38.71 36.52 25.44
N VAL A 476 38.91 35.20 25.47
CA VAL A 476 38.94 34.43 26.73
C VAL A 476 40.03 34.98 27.66
N THR A 477 39.60 35.42 28.83
CA THR A 477 40.44 36.02 29.87
C THR A 477 41.10 34.96 30.75
N ALA A 478 42.10 35.37 31.54
CA ALA A 478 42.73 34.47 32.51
C ALA A 478 41.76 34.06 33.63
N ALA A 479 40.84 34.97 34.02
CA ALA A 479 39.82 34.70 35.01
C ALA A 479 38.83 33.64 34.52
N GLU A 480 38.36 33.73 33.26
CA GLU A 480 37.47 32.73 32.67
C GLU A 480 38.16 31.36 32.53
N ARG A 481 39.45 31.32 32.20
CA ARG A 481 40.22 30.06 32.19
C ARG A 481 40.29 29.41 33.57
N ALA A 482 40.54 30.21 34.62
CA ALA A 482 40.55 29.70 35.99
C ALA A 482 39.15 29.22 36.42
N LEU A 483 38.10 29.97 36.07
CA LEU A 483 36.71 29.61 36.31
C LEU A 483 36.35 28.27 35.65
N VAL A 484 36.75 28.05 34.40
CA VAL A 484 36.51 26.77 33.70
C VAL A 484 37.30 25.62 34.32
N ASP A 485 38.53 25.86 34.78
CA ASP A 485 39.30 24.83 35.48
C ASP A 485 38.63 24.44 36.82
N ASP A 486 38.15 25.40 37.59
CA ASP A 486 37.37 25.16 38.81
C ASP A 486 36.08 24.40 38.53
N LEU A 487 35.37 24.76 37.46
CA LEU A 487 34.13 24.12 37.02
C LEU A 487 34.35 22.64 36.67
N ILE A 488 35.31 22.36 35.79
CA ILE A 488 35.57 21.01 35.27
C ILE A 488 36.11 20.08 36.35
N ASN A 489 36.85 20.62 37.33
CA ASN A 489 37.32 19.85 38.47
C ASN A 489 36.27 19.73 39.60
N GLY A 490 35.03 20.20 39.40
CA GLY A 490 33.94 20.11 40.37
C GLY A 490 34.19 20.90 41.67
N ARG A 491 35.01 21.96 41.60
CA ARG A 491 35.33 22.80 42.78
C ARG A 491 34.24 23.81 43.14
N MET A 492 33.25 23.98 42.24
CA MET A 492 32.14 24.92 42.41
C MET A 492 30.84 24.27 42.88
N ASP A 493 30.75 22.94 42.82
CA ASP A 493 29.53 22.24 43.20
C ASP A 493 29.49 22.06 44.73
N LEU A 494 28.31 22.29 45.32
CA LEU A 494 28.10 22.09 46.76
C LEU A 494 28.23 20.58 47.06
N ARG A 495 29.22 20.22 47.89
CA ARG A 495 29.42 18.83 48.35
C ARG A 495 28.49 18.46 49.49
#